data_AF-A0A183I7P4-F1
#
_entry.id   AF-A0A183I7P4-F1
#
_cell.length_a   1.000
_cell.length_b   1.000
_cell.length_c   1.000
_cell.angle_alpha   90.00
_cell.angle_beta   90.00
_cell.angle_gamma   90.00
#
_symmetry.space_group_name_H-M   'P 1'
#
loop_
_entity.id
_entity.type
_entity.pdbx_description
1 polymer ?
#
loop_
_entity_poly.entity_id
_entity_poly.type
_entity_poly.pdbx_seq_one_letter_code
_entity_poly.pdbx_strand_id
1 'polypeptide(L)'
;MKPKYNMMFLLTVGGKFNYQGSRQWLEEHIDKQTETNIELVLCLDSVGKDGGLIAHVSKMPSETSSVGRFFSLLKNATSPNRTIEIISKKINLNADMLAWEHERFSIQRLPALTLSHFKSHTDFGRNSILDTPSQISMEVLEANVRTIGEALLVYVLNLPNTKCAHEENISTCSILAPGDVNKKRLSTWLQQFGSKSRSLAANSEWLVANLRDTVVRSQ
;
A
#
# COMPACT_ATOMS: atom_id res chain seq x y z
N MET A 1 6.46 24.39 0.21
CA MET A 1 6.26 23.65 1.47
C MET A 1 7.31 22.56 1.56
N LYS A 2 7.95 22.36 2.72
CA LYS A 2 8.94 21.29 2.91
C LYS A 2 8.23 20.06 3.51
N PRO A 3 8.41 18.84 2.97
CA PRO A 3 7.81 17.65 3.54
C PRO A 3 8.33 17.41 4.96
N LYS A 4 7.43 17.00 5.87
CA LYS A 4 7.79 16.69 7.26
C LYS A 4 8.48 15.33 7.38
N TYR A 5 8.14 14.41 6.48
CA TYR A 5 8.63 13.05 6.47
C TYR A 5 9.38 12.74 5.17
N ASN A 6 10.40 11.88 5.27
CA ASN A 6 11.03 11.28 4.10
C ASN A 6 10.24 10.03 3.69
N MET A 7 10.10 9.81 2.38
CA MET A 7 9.48 8.60 1.84
C MET A 7 10.55 7.67 1.27
N MET A 8 10.40 6.38 1.57
CA MET A 8 11.21 5.31 1.02
C MET A 8 10.30 4.27 0.40
N PHE A 9 10.56 3.93 -0.86
CA PHE A 9 9.87 2.85 -1.55
C PHE A 9 10.74 1.61 -1.49
N LEU A 10 10.21 0.56 -0.86
CA LEU A 10 10.87 -0.74 -0.75
C LEU A 10 10.11 -1.76 -1.58
N LEU A 11 10.78 -2.39 -2.53
CA LEU A 11 10.25 -3.55 -3.24
C LEU A 11 11.02 -4.79 -2.79
N THR A 12 10.33 -5.71 -2.12
CA THR A 12 10.92 -6.94 -1.60
C THR A 12 10.60 -8.13 -2.49
N VAL A 13 11.52 -9.10 -2.51
CA VAL A 13 11.33 -10.39 -3.18
C VAL A 13 10.86 -11.42 -2.16
N GLY A 14 10.12 -12.43 -2.59
CA GLY A 14 9.72 -13.53 -1.70
C GLY A 14 8.55 -13.19 -0.77
N GLY A 15 7.69 -12.23 -1.15
CA GLY A 15 6.46 -11.90 -0.41
C GLY A 15 5.57 -13.13 -0.16
N LYS A 16 5.37 -13.95 -1.20
CA LYS A 16 4.60 -15.21 -1.11
C LYS A 16 5.30 -16.31 -0.31
N PHE A 17 6.61 -16.21 -0.11
CA PHE A 17 7.39 -17.16 0.70
C PHE A 17 7.45 -16.68 2.15
N ASN A 18 6.33 -16.28 2.75
CA ASN A 18 6.28 -15.76 4.13
C ASN A 18 7.08 -14.45 4.33
N TYR A 19 7.08 -13.57 3.33
CA TYR A 19 7.69 -12.23 3.36
C TYR A 19 9.20 -12.23 3.65
N GLN A 20 9.94 -13.16 3.03
CA GLN A 20 11.38 -13.35 3.31
C GLN A 20 12.23 -12.12 2.98
N GLY A 21 11.95 -11.41 1.87
CA GLY A 21 12.69 -10.19 1.55
C GLY A 21 12.47 -9.10 2.58
N SER A 22 11.24 -8.94 3.07
CA SER A 22 10.92 -7.96 4.13
C SER A 22 11.56 -8.36 5.46
N ARG A 23 11.63 -9.67 5.77
CA ARG A 23 12.38 -10.20 6.92
C ARG A 23 13.87 -9.89 6.83
N GLN A 24 14.50 -10.21 5.70
CA GLN A 24 15.92 -9.95 5.47
C GLN A 24 16.24 -8.45 5.59
N TRP A 25 15.41 -7.60 4.99
CA TRP A 25 15.60 -6.15 5.08
C TRP A 25 15.54 -5.64 6.52
N LEU A 26 14.59 -6.14 7.33
CA LEU A 26 14.49 -5.83 8.76
C LEU A 26 15.73 -6.31 9.55
N GLU A 27 16.19 -7.53 9.31
CA GLU A 27 17.39 -8.10 9.96
C GLU A 27 18.67 -7.29 9.64
N GLU A 28 18.76 -6.75 8.42
CA GLU A 28 19.92 -5.98 7.97
C GLU A 28 19.92 -4.53 8.45
N HIS A 29 18.75 -3.87 8.46
CA HIS A 29 18.66 -2.42 8.64
C HIS A 29 18.02 -1.99 9.95
N ILE A 30 17.19 -2.84 10.57
CA ILE A 30 16.46 -2.49 11.79
C ILE A 30 17.09 -3.18 13.00
N ASP A 31 17.27 -4.50 12.97
CA ASP A 31 17.76 -5.26 14.11
C ASP A 31 19.18 -4.85 14.54
N LYS A 32 19.98 -4.33 13.59
CA LYS A 32 21.37 -3.90 13.81
C LYS A 32 21.52 -2.41 14.15
N GLN A 33 20.45 -1.61 14.03
CA GLN A 33 20.49 -0.17 14.29
C GLN A 33 19.86 0.15 15.65
N THR A 34 20.58 0.93 16.46
CA THR A 34 20.11 1.34 17.80
C THR A 34 18.94 2.33 17.73
N GLU A 35 18.85 3.11 16.64
CA GLU A 35 17.80 4.12 16.45
C GLU A 35 17.26 4.07 15.01
N THR A 36 16.08 3.48 14.83
CA THR A 36 15.35 3.52 13.56
C THR A 36 14.14 4.43 13.68
N ASN A 37 14.17 5.57 13.02
CA ASN A 37 13.07 6.53 13.04
C ASN A 37 12.07 6.28 11.90
N ILE A 38 11.31 5.19 12.00
CA ILE A 38 10.24 4.85 11.06
C ILE A 38 8.89 5.22 11.67
N GLU A 39 8.26 6.25 11.10
CA GLU A 39 6.94 6.73 11.54
C GLU A 39 5.80 5.77 11.16
N LEU A 40 5.82 5.26 9.92
CA LEU A 40 4.74 4.46 9.35
C LEU A 40 5.24 3.58 8.21
N VAL A 41 4.83 2.31 8.20
CA VAL A 41 5.04 1.38 7.10
C VAL A 41 3.70 1.07 6.43
N LEU A 42 3.60 1.41 5.15
CA LEU A 42 2.44 1.12 4.31
C LEU A 42 2.78 -0.03 3.36
N CYS A 43 2.16 -1.19 3.57
CA CYS A 43 2.27 -2.33 2.66
C CYS A 43 1.06 -2.32 1.71
N LEU A 44 1.27 -2.61 0.43
CA LEU A 44 0.21 -2.69 -0.58
C LEU A 44 0.11 -4.12 -1.10
N ASP A 45 -1.08 -4.70 -1.05
CA ASP A 45 -1.36 -6.02 -1.61
C ASP A 45 -2.63 -5.94 -2.46
N SER A 46 -2.52 -6.19 -3.77
CA SER A 46 -3.66 -6.37 -4.67
C SER A 46 -4.72 -5.25 -4.53
N VAL A 47 -4.45 -4.04 -5.02
CA VAL A 47 -5.39 -2.89 -4.92
C VAL A 47 -6.16 -2.62 -6.23
N GLY A 48 -6.09 -3.54 -7.20
CA GLY A 48 -6.61 -3.35 -8.56
C GLY A 48 -8.03 -3.89 -8.82
N LYS A 49 -8.68 -4.46 -7.80
CA LYS A 49 -10.03 -5.01 -7.87
C LYS A 49 -10.90 -4.41 -6.75
N ASP A 50 -12.21 -4.49 -6.95
CA ASP A 50 -13.27 -4.02 -6.07
C ASP A 50 -13.27 -2.51 -5.72
N GLY A 51 -14.48 -1.98 -5.51
CA GLY A 51 -14.69 -0.57 -5.24
C GLY A 51 -14.16 -0.09 -3.89
N GLY A 52 -13.85 -1.01 -2.96
CA GLY A 52 -13.42 -0.71 -1.61
C GLY A 52 -12.00 -1.18 -1.29
N LEU A 53 -11.40 -0.55 -0.27
CA LEU A 53 -10.10 -0.95 0.28
C LEU A 53 -10.24 -1.37 1.74
N ILE A 54 -9.51 -2.40 2.11
CA ILE A 54 -9.45 -2.93 3.47
C ILE A 54 -8.06 -2.68 4.02
N ALA A 55 -8.00 -1.97 5.14
CA ALA A 55 -6.80 -1.78 5.94
C ALA A 55 -6.67 -2.92 6.96
N HIS A 56 -5.69 -3.79 6.75
CA HIS A 56 -5.35 -4.86 7.67
C HIS A 56 -4.31 -4.37 8.67
N VAL A 57 -4.58 -4.59 9.96
CA VAL A 57 -3.72 -4.18 11.08
C VAL A 57 -3.56 -5.31 12.09
N SER A 58 -2.45 -5.31 12.83
CA SER A 58 -2.20 -6.30 13.88
C SER A 58 -2.95 -5.99 15.19
N LYS A 59 -3.16 -4.70 15.46
CA LYS A 59 -3.87 -4.15 16.62
C LYS A 59 -4.70 -2.97 16.13
N MET A 60 -5.91 -2.83 16.67
CA MET A 60 -6.73 -1.64 16.39
C MET A 60 -5.96 -0.37 16.78
N PRO A 61 -5.72 0.55 15.84
CA PRO A 61 -4.95 1.77 16.09
C PRO A 61 -5.77 2.75 16.93
N SER A 62 -5.10 3.53 17.78
CA SER A 62 -5.72 4.73 18.36
C SER A 62 -5.75 5.84 17.32
N GLU A 63 -6.71 6.77 17.42
CA GLU A 63 -6.79 7.95 16.53
C GLU A 63 -5.50 8.81 16.57
N THR A 64 -4.79 8.80 17.69
CA THR A 64 -3.52 9.51 17.89
C THR A 64 -2.31 8.80 17.28
N SER A 65 -2.43 7.50 16.97
CA SER A 65 -1.32 6.74 16.41
C SER A 65 -1.06 7.08 14.94
N SER A 66 0.16 6.87 14.48
CA SER A 66 0.58 7.12 13.09
C SER A 66 -0.31 6.37 12.08
N VAL A 67 -0.65 5.12 12.39
CA VAL A 67 -1.57 4.27 11.60
C VAL A 67 -3.00 4.79 11.64
N GLY A 68 -3.52 5.15 12.83
CA GLY A 68 -4.88 5.68 12.99
C GLY A 68 -5.06 7.01 12.26
N ARG A 69 -4.11 7.93 12.40
CA ARG A 69 -4.09 9.20 11.66
C ARG A 69 -4.10 8.98 10.15
N PHE A 70 -3.28 8.04 9.64
CA PHE A 70 -3.26 7.72 8.21
C PHE A 70 -4.60 7.12 7.74
N PHE A 71 -5.18 6.22 8.54
CA PHE A 71 -6.47 5.60 8.21
C PHE A 71 -7.62 6.61 8.16
N SER A 72 -7.66 7.58 9.09
CA SER A 72 -8.65 8.65 9.08
C SER A 72 -8.50 9.56 7.85
N LEU A 73 -7.26 9.81 7.40
CA LEU A 73 -7.01 10.52 6.14
C LEU A 73 -7.46 9.70 4.92
N LEU A 74 -7.24 8.39 4.93
CA LEU A 74 -7.67 7.50 3.86
C LEU A 74 -9.20 7.51 3.73
N LYS A 75 -9.92 7.45 4.86
CA LYS A 75 -11.39 7.60 4.89
C LYS A 75 -11.85 8.93 4.31
N ASN A 76 -11.18 10.03 4.65
CA ASN A 76 -11.54 11.36 4.14
C ASN A 76 -11.28 11.50 2.63
N ALA A 77 -10.23 10.86 2.11
CA ALA A 77 -9.90 10.84 0.69
C ALA A 77 -10.76 9.86 -0.13
N THR A 78 -11.64 9.10 0.52
CA THR A 78 -12.50 8.13 -0.15
C THR A 78 -13.74 8.81 -0.70
N SER A 79 -14.03 8.58 -1.98
CA SER A 79 -15.28 9.07 -2.58
C SER A 79 -16.51 8.41 -1.92
N PRO A 80 -17.66 9.10 -1.83
CA PRO A 80 -18.87 8.58 -1.16
C PRO A 80 -19.36 7.21 -1.66
N ASN A 81 -19.06 6.87 -2.92
CA ASN A 81 -19.47 5.62 -3.55
C ASN A 81 -18.54 4.42 -3.26
N ARG A 82 -17.49 4.61 -2.45
CA ARG A 82 -16.47 3.61 -2.15
C ARG A 82 -16.37 3.41 -0.65
N THR A 83 -16.03 2.19 -0.23
CA THR A 83 -15.94 1.83 1.18
C THR A 83 -14.49 1.62 1.59
N ILE A 84 -14.15 2.10 2.79
CA ILE A 84 -12.88 1.80 3.44
C ILE A 84 -13.15 1.18 4.81
N GLU A 85 -12.69 -0.05 4.97
CA GLU A 85 -12.84 -0.84 6.17
C GLU A 85 -11.49 -1.06 6.85
N ILE A 86 -11.52 -1.32 8.16
CA ILE A 86 -10.35 -1.73 8.93
C ILE A 86 -10.63 -3.08 9.58
N ILE A 87 -9.71 -4.02 9.39
CA ILE A 87 -9.78 -5.35 9.97
C ILE A 87 -8.52 -5.57 10.80
N SER A 88 -8.72 -5.90 12.07
CA SER A 88 -7.62 -6.26 12.96
C SER A 88 -7.49 -7.77 13.09
N LYS A 89 -6.29 -8.31 12.89
CA LYS A 89 -5.96 -9.70 13.18
C LYS A 89 -4.78 -9.75 14.13
N LYS A 90 -4.95 -10.40 15.29
CA LYS A 90 -3.84 -10.61 16.22
C LYS A 90 -2.80 -11.53 15.57
N ILE A 91 -1.53 -11.13 15.65
CA ILE A 91 -0.41 -11.92 15.11
C ILE A 91 -0.29 -13.24 15.88
N ASN A 92 -0.24 -14.34 15.15
CA ASN A 92 0.05 -15.65 15.72
C ASN A 92 1.54 -15.97 15.54
N LEU A 93 2.32 -15.81 16.61
CA LEU A 93 3.77 -16.07 16.60
C LEU A 93 4.12 -17.56 16.42
N ASN A 94 3.16 -18.45 16.69
CA ASN A 94 3.35 -19.90 16.56
C ASN A 94 2.97 -20.43 15.17
N ALA A 95 2.44 -19.57 14.29
CA ALA A 95 2.08 -19.98 12.95
C ALA A 95 3.33 -20.03 12.05
N ASP A 96 3.41 -21.05 11.20
CA ASP A 96 4.50 -21.19 10.23
C ASP A 96 4.54 -20.03 9.22
N MET A 97 3.38 -19.44 8.92
CA MET A 97 3.22 -18.36 7.95
C MET A 97 2.44 -17.18 8.53
N LEU A 98 2.95 -15.98 8.26
CA LEU A 98 2.26 -14.72 8.55
C LEU A 98 1.17 -14.47 7.51
N ALA A 99 0.09 -13.83 7.94
CA ALA A 99 -1.04 -13.56 7.06
C ALA A 99 -0.78 -12.40 6.11
N TRP A 100 -0.24 -11.31 6.65
CA TRP A 100 -0.02 -10.05 5.94
C TRP A 100 1.41 -9.56 6.15
N GLU A 101 1.90 -8.78 5.19
CA GLU A 101 3.28 -8.29 5.23
C GLU A 101 3.53 -7.38 6.42
N HIS A 102 2.55 -6.55 6.81
CA HIS A 102 2.67 -5.64 7.95
C HIS A 102 2.96 -6.39 9.26
N GLU A 103 2.61 -7.67 9.38
CA GLU A 103 2.89 -8.46 10.59
C GLU A 103 4.41 -8.57 10.84
N ARG A 104 5.26 -8.61 9.79
CA ARG A 104 6.73 -8.60 9.94
C ARG A 104 7.23 -7.34 10.64
N PHE A 105 6.71 -6.19 10.20
CA PHE A 105 7.06 -4.89 10.76
C PHE A 105 6.50 -4.71 12.18
N SER A 106 5.26 -5.16 12.42
CA SER A 106 4.63 -5.11 13.74
C SER A 106 5.33 -5.97 14.79
N ILE A 107 5.94 -7.11 14.41
CA ILE A 107 6.77 -7.91 15.32
C ILE A 107 7.97 -7.10 15.82
N GLN A 108 8.58 -6.29 14.94
CA GLN A 108 9.65 -5.34 15.28
C GLN A 108 9.14 -4.04 15.90
N ARG A 109 7.87 -3.99 16.34
CA ARG A 109 7.21 -2.84 16.97
C ARG A 109 7.13 -1.60 16.07
N LEU A 110 7.23 -1.77 14.76
CA LEU A 110 7.05 -0.69 13.79
C LEU A 110 5.55 -0.46 13.50
N PRO A 111 5.08 0.79 13.43
CA PRO A 111 3.70 1.07 13.05
C PRO A 111 3.46 0.69 11.59
N ALA A 112 2.64 -0.33 11.33
CA ALA A 112 2.45 -0.86 9.98
C ALA A 112 0.99 -1.25 9.68
N LEU A 113 0.60 -1.12 8.41
CA LEU A 113 -0.69 -1.60 7.91
C LEU A 113 -0.55 -2.15 6.48
N THR A 114 -1.45 -3.05 6.08
CA THR A 114 -1.53 -3.55 4.70
C THR A 114 -2.86 -3.12 4.07
N LEU A 115 -2.83 -2.47 2.91
CA LEU A 115 -4.02 -2.17 2.12
C LEU A 115 -4.25 -3.25 1.07
N SER A 116 -5.47 -3.78 1.01
CA SER A 116 -5.86 -4.75 -0.02
C SER A 116 -7.36 -4.73 -0.28
N HIS A 117 -7.78 -5.25 -1.44
CA HIS A 117 -9.20 -5.54 -1.69
C HIS A 117 -9.70 -6.83 -1.00
N PHE A 118 -8.79 -7.74 -0.65
CA PHE A 118 -9.15 -9.02 -0.03
C PHE A 118 -9.55 -8.85 1.43
N LYS A 119 -10.61 -9.55 1.83
CA LYS A 119 -11.08 -9.57 3.22
C LYS A 119 -10.26 -10.52 4.07
N SER A 120 -9.78 -11.62 3.50
CA SER A 120 -8.92 -12.58 4.19
C SER A 120 -7.65 -12.87 3.40
N HIS A 121 -6.54 -13.03 4.11
CA HIS A 121 -5.27 -13.55 3.57
C HIS A 121 -5.37 -14.94 2.91
N THR A 122 -6.42 -15.71 3.24
CA THR A 122 -6.70 -17.06 2.69
C THR A 122 -7.58 -17.04 1.45
N ASP A 123 -8.01 -15.86 0.97
CA ASP A 123 -8.86 -15.77 -0.22
C ASP A 123 -8.17 -16.40 -1.43
N PHE A 124 -8.87 -17.29 -2.15
CA PHE A 124 -8.30 -18.06 -3.26
C PHE A 124 -7.75 -17.17 -4.37
N GLY A 125 -8.40 -16.03 -4.63
CA GLY A 125 -7.95 -15.06 -5.63
C GLY A 125 -6.54 -14.53 -5.35
N ARG A 126 -6.11 -14.50 -4.09
CA ARG A 126 -4.78 -14.02 -3.69
C ARG A 126 -3.67 -15.00 -4.07
N ASN A 127 -3.96 -16.30 -4.13
CA ASN A 127 -2.98 -17.37 -4.39
C ASN A 127 -3.30 -18.18 -5.65
N SER A 128 -4.05 -17.58 -6.59
CA SER A 128 -4.49 -18.25 -7.81
C SER A 128 -3.43 -18.17 -8.91
N ILE A 129 -3.19 -19.29 -9.60
CA ILE A 129 -2.42 -19.32 -10.85
C ILE A 129 -3.15 -18.66 -12.03
N LEU A 130 -4.47 -18.47 -11.90
CA LEU A 130 -5.33 -17.87 -12.93
C LEU A 130 -5.39 -16.34 -12.82
N ASP A 131 -4.59 -15.74 -11.94
CA ASP A 131 -4.50 -14.29 -11.82
C ASP A 131 -3.87 -13.71 -13.09
N THR A 132 -4.68 -12.95 -13.82
CA THR A 132 -4.31 -12.39 -15.12
C THR A 132 -4.59 -10.89 -15.14
N PRO A 133 -3.78 -10.08 -15.84
CA PRO A 133 -3.97 -8.63 -15.91
C PRO A 133 -5.34 -8.19 -16.43
N SER A 134 -6.02 -9.04 -17.21
CA SER A 134 -7.37 -8.79 -17.75
C SER A 134 -8.45 -8.71 -16.67
N GLN A 135 -8.21 -9.29 -15.49
CA GLN A 135 -9.18 -9.25 -14.38
C GLN A 135 -9.13 -7.93 -13.59
N ILE A 136 -8.15 -7.06 -13.85
CA ILE A 136 -7.98 -5.79 -13.13
C ILE A 136 -8.81 -4.72 -13.83
N SER A 137 -9.67 -4.03 -13.08
CA SER A 137 -10.38 -2.86 -13.60
C SER A 137 -9.47 -1.63 -13.48
N MET A 138 -9.21 -0.98 -14.61
CA MET A 138 -8.36 0.20 -14.66
C MET A 138 -9.00 1.39 -13.93
N GLU A 139 -10.32 1.51 -13.98
CA GLU A 139 -11.10 2.55 -13.31
C GLU A 139 -10.99 2.40 -11.80
N VAL A 140 -11.04 1.16 -11.31
CA VAL A 140 -10.88 0.84 -9.90
C VAL A 140 -9.45 1.10 -9.43
N LEU A 141 -8.47 0.63 -10.19
CA LEU A 141 -7.06 0.84 -9.88
C LEU A 141 -6.72 2.34 -9.83
N GLU A 142 -7.19 3.12 -10.80
CA GLU A 142 -6.99 4.58 -10.83
C GLU A 142 -7.57 5.26 -9.60
N ALA A 143 -8.81 4.91 -9.23
CA ALA A 143 -9.47 5.48 -8.05
C ALA A 143 -8.75 5.10 -6.75
N ASN A 144 -8.34 3.84 -6.60
CA ASN A 144 -7.62 3.37 -5.40
C ASN A 144 -6.24 4.03 -5.28
N VAL A 145 -5.51 4.15 -6.39
CA VAL A 145 -4.22 4.88 -6.44
C VAL A 145 -4.42 6.35 -6.09
N ARG A 146 -5.48 7.00 -6.59
CA ARG A 146 -5.83 8.38 -6.25
C ARG A 146 -6.06 8.54 -4.74
N THR A 147 -6.93 7.73 -4.14
CA THR A 147 -7.24 7.79 -2.71
C THR A 147 -6.02 7.55 -1.83
N ILE A 148 -5.17 6.57 -2.18
CA ILE A 148 -3.92 6.31 -1.44
C ILE A 148 -2.94 7.49 -1.60
N GLY A 149 -2.82 8.03 -2.82
CA GLY A 149 -1.94 9.16 -3.12
C GLY A 149 -2.33 10.43 -2.37
N GLU A 150 -3.64 10.74 -2.30
CA GLU A 150 -4.15 11.89 -1.54
C GLU A 150 -3.90 11.76 -0.05
N ALA A 151 -4.24 10.60 0.53
CA ALA A 151 -3.99 10.34 1.94
C ALA A 151 -2.50 10.48 2.30
N LEU A 152 -1.62 9.95 1.43
CA LEU A 152 -0.17 10.06 1.59
C LEU A 152 0.32 11.50 1.49
N LEU A 153 -0.19 12.27 0.53
CA LEU A 153 0.24 13.65 0.31
C LEU A 153 -0.13 14.54 1.51
N VAL A 154 -1.36 14.40 2.04
CA VAL A 154 -1.78 15.08 3.28
C VAL A 154 -0.92 14.67 4.45
N TYR A 155 -0.63 13.37 4.59
CA TYR A 155 0.15 12.84 5.69
C TYR A 155 1.60 13.38 5.70
N VAL A 156 2.26 13.40 4.54
CA VAL A 156 3.67 13.75 4.38
C VAL A 156 3.90 15.25 4.44
N LEU A 157 3.05 16.04 3.79
CA LEU A 157 3.14 17.49 3.76
C LEU A 157 2.49 18.15 4.98
N ASN A 158 1.80 17.36 5.82
CA ASN A 158 1.04 17.84 6.97
C ASN A 158 0.11 19.00 6.59
N LEU A 159 -0.60 18.83 5.47
CA LEU A 159 -1.53 19.84 4.98
C LEU A 159 -2.61 20.04 6.04
N PRO A 160 -3.07 21.28 6.25
CA PRO A 160 -4.21 21.52 7.11
C PRO A 160 -5.33 20.64 6.59
N ASN A 161 -5.96 19.90 7.51
CA ASN A 161 -7.21 19.21 7.25
C ASN A 161 -8.27 20.31 7.12
N THR A 162 -8.16 21.16 6.09
CA THR A 162 -9.14 22.19 5.78
C THR A 162 -10.41 21.40 5.61
N LYS A 163 -11.30 21.53 6.61
CA LYS A 163 -12.67 21.05 6.52
C LYS A 163 -13.18 21.62 5.21
N CYS A 164 -13.26 20.73 4.24
CA CYS A 164 -13.79 21.01 2.94
C CYS A 164 -15.16 21.61 3.24
N ALA A 165 -15.42 22.83 2.79
CA ALA A 165 -16.64 23.54 3.13
C ALA A 165 -17.81 22.60 2.87
N HIS A 166 -18.55 22.26 3.93
CA HIS A 166 -19.79 21.52 3.81
C HIS A 166 -20.84 22.49 3.27
N GLU A 167 -20.73 22.83 1.98
CA GLU A 167 -21.84 23.39 1.23
C GLU A 167 -22.45 22.25 0.42
N GLU A 168 -23.69 21.90 0.81
CA GLU A 168 -24.64 21.03 0.10
C GLU A 168 -24.07 19.75 -0.54
N ASN A 169 -24.01 18.68 0.26
CA ASN A 169 -24.04 17.27 -0.13
C ASN A 169 -22.95 16.71 -1.09
N ILE A 170 -21.94 17.48 -1.49
CA ILE A 170 -20.83 16.96 -2.30
C ILE A 170 -19.50 17.52 -1.80
N SER A 171 -18.92 16.89 -0.78
CA SER A 171 -17.53 17.16 -0.38
C SER A 171 -16.57 16.45 -1.33
N THR A 172 -16.28 17.00 -2.51
CA THR A 172 -15.18 16.53 -3.37
C THR A 172 -13.91 17.32 -3.08
N CYS A 173 -13.37 17.08 -1.90
CA CYS A 173 -12.12 17.67 -1.47
C CYS A 173 -10.95 16.85 -2.01
N SER A 174 -10.79 16.86 -3.32
CA SER A 174 -9.70 16.17 -3.98
C SER A 174 -8.54 17.16 -4.07
N ILE A 175 -7.40 16.82 -3.47
CA ILE A 175 -6.18 17.62 -3.59
C ILE A 175 -5.54 17.35 -4.95
N LEU A 176 -5.74 16.15 -5.48
CA LEU A 176 -5.31 15.79 -6.82
C LEU A 176 -6.35 16.26 -7.84
N ALA A 177 -5.89 16.91 -8.90
CA ALA A 177 -6.74 17.30 -10.00
C ALA A 177 -7.25 16.06 -10.75
N PRO A 178 -8.45 16.15 -11.38
CA PRO A 178 -8.93 15.09 -12.26
C PRO A 178 -7.96 14.91 -13.44
N GLY A 179 -7.17 13.84 -13.40
CA GLY A 179 -6.16 13.52 -14.41
C GLY A 179 -4.72 13.38 -13.91
N ASP A 180 -4.44 13.75 -12.65
CA ASP A 180 -3.09 13.60 -12.06
C ASP A 180 -2.63 12.14 -12.01
N VAL A 181 -3.58 11.22 -11.82
CA VAL A 181 -3.35 9.78 -11.99
C VAL A 181 -3.47 9.43 -13.47
N ASN A 182 -2.33 9.33 -14.15
CA ASN A 182 -2.30 9.03 -15.58
C ASN A 182 -2.66 7.55 -15.87
N LYS A 183 -3.87 7.34 -16.39
CA LYS A 183 -4.38 6.00 -16.77
C LYS A 183 -3.50 5.27 -17.79
N LYS A 184 -2.92 5.98 -18.77
CA LYS A 184 -2.01 5.37 -19.77
C LYS A 184 -0.72 4.86 -19.14
N ARG A 185 -0.23 5.55 -18.11
CA ARG A 185 0.94 5.11 -17.35
C ARG A 185 0.62 3.84 -16.56
N LEU A 186 -0.51 3.82 -15.87
CA LEU A 186 -0.97 2.63 -15.14
C LEU A 186 -1.14 1.42 -16.06
N SER A 187 -1.73 1.59 -17.26
CA SER A 187 -1.90 0.48 -18.21
C SER A 187 -0.56 -0.03 -18.74
N THR A 188 0.39 0.87 -19.01
CA THR A 188 1.74 0.51 -19.45
C THR A 188 2.47 -0.30 -18.38
N TRP A 189 2.40 0.15 -17.12
CA TRP A 189 2.98 -0.57 -15.98
C TRP A 189 2.36 -1.94 -15.81
N LEU A 190 1.03 -2.03 -15.90
CA LEU A 190 0.33 -3.30 -15.77
C LEU A 190 0.74 -4.29 -16.87
N GLN A 191 0.85 -3.82 -18.12
CA GLN A 191 1.28 -4.67 -19.24
C GLN A 191 2.76 -5.09 -19.09
N GLN A 192 3.63 -4.17 -18.68
CA GLN A 192 5.06 -4.44 -18.53
C GLN A 192 5.36 -5.44 -17.42
N PHE A 193 4.74 -5.29 -16.25
CA PHE A 193 5.01 -6.14 -15.09
C PHE A 193 4.07 -7.34 -14.96
N GLY A 194 2.91 -7.32 -15.64
CA GLY A 194 1.94 -8.41 -15.65
C GLY A 194 2.13 -9.41 -16.79
N SER A 195 2.94 -9.12 -17.80
CA SER A 195 3.13 -9.99 -18.98
C SER A 195 4.11 -11.15 -18.77
N LYS A 196 4.98 -11.08 -17.75
CA LYS A 196 5.99 -12.10 -17.48
C LYS A 196 5.83 -12.66 -16.07
N SER A 197 5.97 -13.98 -15.94
CA SER A 197 6.00 -14.66 -14.65
C SER A 197 7.21 -14.20 -13.83
N ARG A 198 7.00 -14.02 -12.53
CA ARG A 198 8.00 -13.54 -11.56
C ARG A 198 8.39 -14.67 -10.61
N SER A 199 8.96 -15.74 -11.17
CA SER A 199 9.45 -16.87 -10.40
C SER A 199 10.70 -16.49 -9.59
N LEU A 200 10.78 -16.98 -8.34
CA LEU A 200 11.95 -16.74 -7.47
C LEU A 200 13.25 -17.32 -8.05
N ALA A 201 13.14 -18.42 -8.81
CA ALA A 201 14.28 -19.09 -9.44
C ALA A 201 14.68 -18.47 -10.80
N ALA A 202 13.90 -17.52 -11.32
CA ALA A 202 14.18 -16.90 -12.61
C ALA A 202 15.12 -15.69 -12.47
N ASN A 203 15.92 -15.43 -13.50
CA ASN A 203 16.72 -14.20 -13.56
C ASN A 203 15.79 -12.98 -13.53
N SER A 204 15.89 -12.18 -12.47
CA SER A 204 15.09 -10.98 -12.21
C SER A 204 15.77 -9.69 -12.63
N GLU A 205 16.94 -9.74 -13.27
CA GLU A 205 17.68 -8.56 -13.76
C GLU A 205 16.81 -7.66 -14.64
N TRP A 206 16.01 -8.25 -15.53
CA TRP A 206 15.10 -7.49 -16.39
C TRP A 206 14.08 -6.68 -15.56
N LEU A 207 13.55 -7.25 -14.49
CA LEU A 207 12.54 -6.62 -13.64
C LEU A 207 13.18 -5.47 -12.86
N VAL A 208 14.35 -5.72 -12.26
CA VAL A 208 15.10 -4.73 -11.48
C VAL A 208 15.57 -3.58 -12.37
N ALA A 209 16.11 -3.86 -13.56
CA ALA A 209 16.54 -2.83 -14.51
C ALA A 209 15.35 -1.96 -14.96
N ASN A 210 14.24 -2.58 -15.35
CA ASN A 210 13.04 -1.84 -15.76
C ASN A 210 12.47 -0.98 -14.62
N LEU A 211 12.43 -1.50 -13.40
CA LEU A 211 11.98 -0.73 -12.25
C LEU A 211 12.91 0.45 -11.96
N ARG A 212 14.23 0.23 -11.98
CA ARG A 212 15.22 1.30 -11.81
C ARG A 212 15.04 2.39 -12.86
N ASP A 213 14.97 2.02 -14.13
CA ASP A 213 14.77 2.97 -15.23
C ASP A 213 13.46 3.74 -15.08
N THR A 214 12.39 3.07 -14.68
CA THR A 214 11.07 3.68 -14.53
C THR A 214 11.02 4.67 -13.36
N VAL A 215 11.68 4.35 -12.25
CA VAL A 215 11.77 5.23 -11.08
C VAL A 215 12.68 6.42 -11.37
N VAL A 216 13.83 6.21 -12.04
CA VAL A 216 14.74 7.30 -12.41
C VAL A 216 14.07 8.29 -13.36
N ARG A 217 13.30 7.82 -14.34
CA ARG A 217 12.54 8.69 -15.27
C ARG A 217 11.36 9.42 -14.62
N SER A 218 11.07 9.14 -13.35
CA SER A 218 9.96 9.75 -12.61
C SER A 218 10.39 10.82 -11.61
N GLN A 219 11.70 11.00 -11.42
CA GLN A 219 12.31 12.11 -10.70
C GLN A 219 12.61 13.25 -11.68
#